data_AF-A0A1H8GPE0-F1
#
_entry.id   AF-A0A1H8GPE0-F1
#
_cell.length_a   1.000
_cell.length_b   1.000
_cell.length_c   1.000
_cell.angle_alpha   90.00
_cell.angle_beta   90.00
_cell.angle_gamma   90.00
#
_symmetry.space_group_name_H-M   'P 1'
#
loop_
_entity.id
_entity.type
_entity.pdbx_description
1 polymer ?
#
loop_
_entity_poly.entity_id
_entity_poly.type
_entity_poly.pdbx_seq_one_letter_code
_entity_poly.pdbx_strand_id
1 'polypeptide(L)'
;MTLCRSVGTDGSCVGDGLPEPTVFQAGANAHYIVFARHPWKWGKPPDRSVTEFYYISRKPNEWDVAVRVSVSGPFTESEYQEEKRRLQLPEFSKVFANLK
;
A
#
# COMPACT_ATOMS: atom_id res chain seq x y z
N MET A 1 -5.81 -10.64 -0.31
CA MET A 1 -5.14 -9.94 -1.41
C MET A 1 -4.00 -9.14 -0.83
N THR A 2 -2.82 -9.74 -0.93
CA THR A 2 -1.53 -9.07 -0.77
C THR A 2 -1.30 -8.15 -1.97
N LEU A 3 -0.69 -6.99 -1.77
CA LEU A 3 -0.27 -6.15 -2.89
C LEU A 3 1.04 -6.71 -3.44
N CYS A 4 0.98 -7.37 -4.60
CA CYS A 4 2.19 -7.75 -5.33
C CYS A 4 2.65 -6.58 -6.18
N ARG A 5 3.76 -5.95 -5.81
CA ARG A 5 4.33 -4.83 -6.59
C ARG A 5 5.39 -5.37 -7.54
N SER A 6 5.27 -5.04 -8.82
CA SER A 6 6.24 -5.47 -9.83
C SER A 6 7.61 -4.85 -9.57
N VAL A 7 8.64 -5.69 -9.55
CA VAL A 7 10.04 -5.28 -9.45
C VAL A 7 10.74 -5.74 -10.72
N GLY A 8 11.34 -4.81 -11.47
CA GLY A 8 11.94 -5.13 -12.78
C GLY A 8 10.93 -5.24 -13.93
N THR A 9 11.39 -5.78 -15.05
CA THR A 9 10.65 -5.91 -16.33
C THR A 9 10.23 -7.36 -16.66
N ASP A 10 10.65 -8.32 -15.85
CA ASP A 10 10.46 -9.76 -16.02
C ASP A 10 9.13 -10.28 -15.45
N GLY A 11 8.32 -9.40 -14.85
CA GLY A 11 7.06 -9.76 -14.21
C GLY A 11 7.21 -10.29 -12.78
N SER A 12 8.44 -10.27 -12.22
CA SER A 12 8.68 -10.56 -10.81
C SER A 12 7.96 -9.53 -9.93
N CYS A 13 7.39 -9.98 -8.81
CA CYS A 13 6.72 -9.10 -7.88
C CYS A 13 7.06 -9.42 -6.42
N VAL A 14 7.18 -8.38 -5.60
CA VAL A 14 7.52 -8.47 -4.17
C VAL A 14 6.29 -8.09 -3.35
N GLY A 15 5.91 -8.94 -2.41
CA GLY A 15 4.86 -8.63 -1.45
C GLY A 15 5.27 -7.46 -0.56
N ASP A 16 4.31 -6.61 -0.21
CA ASP A 16 4.48 -5.52 0.77
C ASP A 16 4.70 -6.02 2.22
N GLY A 17 4.55 -7.34 2.45
CA GLY A 17 4.70 -7.96 3.77
C GLY A 17 3.54 -7.66 4.71
N LEU A 18 2.44 -7.10 4.19
CA LEU A 18 1.29 -6.72 5.00
C LEU A 18 0.29 -7.88 5.11
N PRO A 19 -0.38 -8.01 6.27
CA PRO A 19 -1.36 -9.06 6.50
C PRO A 19 -2.53 -8.95 5.51
N GLU A 20 -2.85 -10.08 4.88
CA GLU A 20 -4.04 -10.26 4.04
C GLU A 20 -5.34 -10.29 4.87
N PRO A 21 -6.54 -10.07 4.26
CA PRO A 21 -6.85 -9.56 2.93
C PRO A 21 -7.69 -8.27 3.01
N THR A 22 -7.08 -7.12 3.27
CA THR A 22 -7.86 -5.90 3.54
C THR A 22 -7.55 -4.68 2.69
N VAL A 23 -6.60 -4.77 1.77
CA VAL A 23 -6.32 -3.67 0.83
C VAL A 23 -7.48 -3.55 -0.16
N PHE A 24 -8.11 -2.38 -0.21
CA PHE A 24 -9.27 -2.12 -1.08
C PHE A 24 -9.04 -0.96 -2.06
N GLN A 25 -7.99 -0.16 -1.88
CA GLN A 25 -7.55 0.85 -2.84
C GLN A 25 -6.03 0.85 -2.96
N ALA A 26 -5.53 1.07 -4.17
CA ALA A 26 -4.10 1.18 -4.44
C ALA A 26 -3.81 2.14 -5.60
N GLY A 27 -2.64 2.74 -5.58
CA GLY A 27 -2.11 3.63 -6.62
C GLY A 27 -0.59 3.55 -6.64
N ALA A 28 0.04 3.93 -7.75
CA ALA A 28 1.49 3.91 -7.85
C ALA A 28 1.99 4.91 -8.89
N ASN A 29 3.20 5.40 -8.67
CA ASN A 29 4.00 6.13 -9.66
C ASN A 29 5.46 5.62 -9.64
N ALA A 30 6.38 6.39 -10.22
CA ALA A 30 7.80 6.04 -10.28
C ALA A 30 8.48 6.01 -8.91
N HIS A 31 7.98 6.77 -7.93
CA HIS A 31 8.63 6.99 -6.63
C HIS A 31 7.86 6.40 -5.44
N TYR A 32 6.55 6.23 -5.57
CA TYR A 32 5.67 5.85 -4.46
C TYR A 32 4.63 4.84 -4.90
N ILE A 33 4.30 3.94 -3.97
CA ILE A 33 3.12 3.08 -4.01
C ILE A 33 2.25 3.50 -2.84
N VAL A 34 0.96 3.69 -3.06
CA VAL A 34 0.00 4.08 -2.04
C VAL A 34 -1.11 3.05 -1.98
N PHE A 35 -1.64 2.81 -0.79
CA PHE A 35 -2.78 1.91 -0.63
C PHE A 35 -3.56 2.23 0.64
N ALA A 36 -4.84 1.83 0.62
CA ALA A 36 -5.74 1.90 1.75
C ALA A 36 -6.24 0.51 2.09
N ARG A 37 -6.32 0.22 3.39
CA ARG A 37 -6.78 -1.06 3.89
C ARG A 37 -7.69 -0.93 5.11
N HIS A 38 -8.45 -1.97 5.37
CA HIS A 38 -9.13 -2.14 6.66
C HIS A 38 -8.20 -2.84 7.67
N PRO A 39 -8.19 -2.46 8.95
CA PRO A 39 -7.42 -3.18 9.94
C PRO A 39 -7.97 -4.60 10.09
N TRP A 40 -7.04 -5.55 10.24
CA TRP A 40 -7.37 -6.96 10.45
C TRP A 40 -6.65 -7.51 11.67
N LYS A 41 -7.35 -8.37 12.42
CA LYS A 41 -6.81 -9.09 13.56
C LYS A 41 -7.09 -10.57 13.39
N TRP A 42 -6.09 -11.41 13.69
CA TRP A 42 -6.23 -12.87 13.64
C TRP A 42 -7.49 -13.32 14.40
N GLY A 43 -8.31 -14.14 13.75
CA GLY A 43 -9.56 -14.65 14.33
C GLY A 43 -10.75 -13.69 14.32
N LYS A 44 -10.64 -12.50 13.68
CA LYS A 44 -11.78 -11.58 13.48
C LYS A 44 -11.93 -11.19 12.00
N PRO A 45 -13.16 -10.89 11.54
CA PRO A 45 -13.35 -10.27 10.24
C PRO A 45 -12.68 -8.88 10.19
N PRO A 46 -12.23 -8.42 9.02
CA PRO A 46 -11.74 -7.06 8.83
C PRO A 46 -12.76 -6.01 9.30
N ASP A 47 -12.28 -5.00 10.03
CA ASP A 47 -13.14 -3.89 10.44
C ASP A 47 -13.24 -2.86 9.30
N ARG A 48 -14.31 -2.97 8.51
CA ARG A 48 -14.57 -2.08 7.37
C ARG A 48 -14.92 -0.65 7.76
N SER A 49 -15.19 -0.39 9.04
CA SER A 49 -15.48 0.96 9.52
C SER A 49 -14.23 1.83 9.67
N VAL A 50 -13.06 1.20 9.73
CA VAL A 50 -11.77 1.89 9.86
C VAL A 50 -10.98 1.76 8.57
N THR A 51 -10.47 2.88 8.07
CA THR A 51 -9.56 2.90 6.93
C THR A 51 -8.18 3.36 7.37
N GLU A 52 -7.19 2.52 7.13
CA GLU A 52 -5.78 2.84 7.33
C GLU A 52 -5.14 3.12 5.97
N PHE A 53 -4.44 4.25 5.88
CA PHE A 53 -3.72 4.65 4.68
C PHE A 53 -2.22 4.43 4.85
N TYR A 54 -1.56 4.09 3.77
CA TYR A 54 -0.13 3.79 3.75
C TYR A 54 0.51 4.25 2.45
N TYR A 55 1.82 4.49 2.51
CA TYR A 55 2.65 4.59 1.31
C TYR A 55 3.98 3.86 1.47
N ILE A 56 4.56 3.47 0.34
CA ILE A 56 5.88 2.85 0.23
C ILE A 56 6.72 3.73 -0.68
N SER A 57 7.91 4.09 -0.22
CA SER A 57 8.91 4.76 -1.05
C SER A 57 9.65 3.73 -1.90
N ARG A 58 9.46 3.78 -3.22
CA ARG A 58 10.13 2.90 -4.18
C ARG A 58 11.61 3.22 -4.25
N LYS A 59 12.42 2.19 -4.45
CA LYS A 59 13.87 2.32 -4.68
C LYS A 59 14.22 1.67 -6.01
N PRO A 60 15.19 2.21 -6.77
CA PRO A 60 15.57 1.66 -8.07
C PRO A 60 16.07 0.20 -8.00
N ASN A 61 16.56 -0.23 -6.84
CA ASN A 61 17.07 -1.58 -6.61
C ASN A 61 16.12 -2.43 -5.74
N GLU A 62 14.81 -2.18 -5.80
CA GLU A 62 13.81 -2.90 -4.98
C GLU A 62 13.63 -4.39 -5.33
N TRP A 63 14.25 -4.84 -6.42
CA TRP A 63 14.38 -6.25 -6.78
C TRP A 63 15.38 -7.00 -5.89
N ASP A 64 16.31 -6.28 -5.26
CA ASP A 64 17.25 -6.85 -4.30
C ASP A 64 16.54 -7.04 -2.96
N VAL A 65 16.40 -8.30 -2.55
CA VAL A 65 15.78 -8.69 -1.27
C VAL A 65 16.49 -8.11 -0.05
N ALA A 66 17.76 -7.72 -0.17
CA ALA A 66 18.50 -7.01 0.88
C ALA A 66 18.04 -5.55 1.03
N VAL A 67 17.47 -4.96 -0.03
CA VAL A 67 16.95 -3.59 -0.02
C VAL A 67 15.53 -3.60 0.55
N ARG A 68 15.44 -3.47 1.87
CA ARG A 68 14.14 -3.24 2.53
C ARG A 68 13.56 -1.91 2.08
N VAL A 69 12.33 -1.96 1.56
CA VAL A 69 11.50 -0.78 1.36
C VAL A 69 10.82 -0.40 2.66
N SER A 70 10.70 0.89 2.91
CA SER A 70 10.03 1.40 4.10
C SER A 70 8.54 1.57 3.78
N VAL A 71 7.70 0.93 4.59
CA VAL A 71 6.26 1.15 4.62
C VAL A 71 5.98 2.23 5.67
N SER A 72 5.32 3.31 5.28
CA SER A 72 4.91 4.39 6.18
C SER A 72 3.40 4.29 6.45
N GLY A 73 3.03 4.29 7.72
CA GLY A 73 1.64 4.23 8.22
C GLY A 73 1.52 3.33 9.46
N PRO A 74 0.30 3.02 9.94
CA PRO A 74 -0.99 3.49 9.44
C PRO A 74 -1.17 5.00 9.61
N PHE A 75 -1.76 5.64 8.61
CA PHE A 75 -2.25 7.01 8.69
C PHE A 75 -3.78 7.04 8.70
N THR A 76 -4.34 8.03 9.37
CA THR A 76 -5.73 8.46 9.18
C THR A 76 -5.90 9.19 7.85
N GLU A 77 -7.15 9.42 7.42
CA GLU A 77 -7.42 10.15 6.17
C GLU A 77 -6.80 11.56 6.19
N SER A 78 -6.94 12.29 7.30
CA SER A 78 -6.37 13.63 7.44
C SER A 78 -4.85 13.65 7.33
N GLU A 79 -4.17 12.75 8.04
CA GLU A 79 -2.70 12.64 8.02
C GLU A 79 -2.21 12.23 6.62
N TYR A 80 -2.91 11.30 5.97
CA TYR A 80 -2.57 10.87 4.63
C TYR A 80 -2.75 11.97 3.60
N GLN A 81 -3.77 12.82 3.72
CA GLN A 81 -3.95 13.97 2.82
C GLN A 81 -2.83 15.02 3.00
N GLU A 82 -2.31 15.19 4.21
CA GLU A 82 -1.13 16.03 4.45
C GLU A 82 0.12 15.45 3.80
N GLU A 83 0.40 14.17 4.01
CA GLU A 83 1.53 13.47 3.39
C GLU A 83 1.41 13.46 1.86
N LYS A 84 0.19 13.27 1.34
CA LYS A 84 -0.10 13.32 -0.10
C LYS A 84 0.24 14.67 -0.70
N ARG A 85 -0.12 15.78 -0.03
CA ARG A 85 0.25 17.13 -0.48
C ARG A 85 1.76 17.37 -0.34
N ARG A 86 2.37 16.94 0.77
CA ARG A 86 3.78 17.14 1.07
C ARG A 86 4.72 16.41 0.10
N LEU A 87 4.41 15.14 -0.19
CA LEU A 87 5.23 14.25 -1.01
C LEU A 87 4.72 14.09 -2.45
N GLN A 88 3.63 14.78 -2.80
CA GLN A 88 2.95 14.65 -4.10
C GLN A 88 2.63 13.17 -4.42
N LEU A 89 2.04 12.49 -3.43
CA LEU A 89 1.69 11.07 -3.56
C LEU A 89 0.66 10.87 -4.68
N PRO A 90 0.74 9.75 -5.43
CA PRO A 90 -0.21 9.48 -6.51
C PRO A 90 -1.63 9.25 -6.01
N GLU A 91 -2.58 9.44 -6.91
CA GLU A 91 -3.98 9.05 -6.68
C GLU A 91 -4.15 7.52 -6.65
N PHE A 92 -5.22 7.05 -5.99
CA PHE A 92 -5.63 5.66 -6.09
C PHE A 92 -6.16 5.37 -7.50
N SER A 93 -5.50 4.47 -8.23
CA SER A 93 -5.84 4.08 -9.60
C SER A 93 -6.54 2.72 -9.69
N LYS A 94 -6.47 1.91 -8.64
CA LYS A 94 -7.13 0.62 -8.51
C LYS A 94 -8.02 0.62 -7.27
N VAL A 95 -9.29 0.31 -7.47
CA VAL A 95 -10.29 0.20 -6.40
C VAL A 95 -10.95 -1.16 -6.48
N PHE A 96 -10.90 -1.91 -5.39
CA PHE A 96 -11.55 -3.21 -5.26
C PHE A 96 -12.91 -3.00 -4.57
N ALA A 97 -13.95 -2.69 -5.36
CA ALA A 97 -15.26 -2.29 -4.83
C ALA A 97 -15.87 -3.28 -3.83
N ASN A 98 -15.59 -4.58 -3.97
CA ASN A 98 -16.10 -5.62 -3.07
C ASN A 98 -15.46 -5.60 -1.66
N LEU A 99 -14.35 -4.87 -1.51
CA LEU A 99 -13.57 -4.75 -0.28
C LEU A 99 -13.61 -3.35 0.34
N LYS A 100 -14.18 -2.36 -0.36
CA LYS A 100 -14.50 -1.03 0.19
C LYS A 100 -15.73 -1.12 1.10
#